data_AF-E4YDV3-F1
#
_entry.id   AF-E4YDV3-F1
#
_cell.length_a   1.000
_cell.length_b   1.000
_cell.length_c   1.000
_cell.angle_alpha   90.00
_cell.angle_beta   90.00
_cell.angle_gamma   90.00
#
_symmetry.space_group_name_H-M   'P 1'
#
loop_
_entity.id
_entity.type
_entity.pdbx_description
1 polymer ?
#
loop_
_entity_poly.entity_id
_entity_poly.type
_entity_poly.pdbx_seq_one_letter_code
_entity_poly.pdbx_strand_id
1 'polypeptide(L)'
;MLVLKHLCDKLFHNVLAKQIEDVMGANADPEFIFNEARKINIAVQQKMLYEEMIPASFGESLLKFDGGSLASPSDEPIYQDENREDGPKVFNEFVTAAFRIAHSEQPDHVVAADSSYNITQKLDLKDNFFDPHLMMIEGPGAVCRGAAAFQSLSAGPSFADSVANQLLKPHTAFFGQDLFAINIARGRDHGIAGYKAYVDLFKADPECAALYEDWRGMMPNWRKLIKQQYRNKEEDVDLYVGMLMEEHLEGASTGPTASCVQLKQFKQSKTQDRWFYENHDFWNNDSKFDQIKKFDVATLMCYVLEDMNTVPDLPFLAEGSKILGKTRKMVECSELLKNVNLPKIYAPDFATYSNDVFEASVAALKKIGAKNWEKNEKQFRRHVEKWSWLSQNVRTVGCRNPAGDGSLDLSDFNVSETESCDNIWYYKTNLIAFQNNYVCLDNVHKRNIVHFQRRYKLAKRMLNRIAKKLNCDSKY
;
A
#
# COMPACT_ATOMS: atom_id res chain seq x y z
N MET A 1 -15.98 -4.78 -12.83
CA MET A 1 -15.49 -4.28 -11.53
C MET A 1 -14.29 -5.05 -10.99
N LEU A 2 -14.36 -6.36 -10.72
CA LEU A 2 -13.18 -7.12 -10.23
C LEU A 2 -11.98 -7.03 -11.18
N VAL A 3 -12.22 -7.17 -12.50
CA VAL A 3 -11.17 -7.03 -13.52
C VAL A 3 -10.52 -5.63 -13.50
N LEU A 4 -11.30 -4.58 -13.22
CA LEU A 4 -10.77 -3.21 -13.10
C LEU A 4 -9.74 -3.12 -11.97
N LYS A 5 -10.03 -3.66 -10.78
CA LYS A 5 -9.07 -3.67 -9.67
C LYS A 5 -7.77 -4.39 -10.04
N HIS A 6 -7.86 -5.57 -10.63
CA HIS A 6 -6.67 -6.31 -11.08
C HIS A 6 -5.89 -5.56 -12.17
N LEU A 7 -6.59 -4.86 -13.06
CA LEU A 7 -5.95 -4.03 -14.08
C LEU A 7 -5.20 -2.86 -13.43
N CYS A 8 -5.81 -2.15 -12.48
CA CYS A 8 -5.13 -1.08 -11.72
C CYS A 8 -3.86 -1.60 -11.06
N ASP A 9 -3.91 -2.75 -10.39
CA ASP A 9 -2.74 -3.34 -9.71
C ASP A 9 -1.63 -3.69 -10.71
N LYS A 10 -1.98 -4.27 -11.86
CA LYS A 10 -1.04 -4.60 -12.92
C LYS A 10 -0.41 -3.35 -13.53
N LEU A 11 -1.22 -2.32 -13.82
CA LEU A 11 -0.74 -1.05 -14.37
C LEU A 11 0.21 -0.38 -13.39
N PHE A 12 -0.14 -0.35 -12.10
CA PHE A 12 0.72 0.23 -11.07
C PHE A 12 2.07 -0.47 -10.96
N HIS A 13 2.06 -1.81 -10.94
CA HIS A 13 3.30 -2.60 -10.97
C HIS A 13 4.19 -2.23 -12.18
N ASN A 14 3.62 -2.14 -13.37
CA ASN A 14 4.39 -1.87 -14.57
C ASN A 14 4.95 -0.44 -14.59
N VAL A 15 4.20 0.53 -14.09
CA VAL A 15 4.70 1.90 -13.93
C VAL A 15 5.87 1.94 -12.92
N LEU A 16 5.74 1.25 -11.78
CA LEU A 16 6.82 1.12 -10.80
C LEU A 16 8.06 0.47 -11.41
N ALA A 17 7.90 -0.67 -12.07
CA ALA A 17 9.00 -1.40 -12.70
C ALA A 17 9.73 -0.53 -13.73
N LYS A 18 8.98 0.20 -14.57
CA LYS A 18 9.59 1.10 -15.56
C LYS A 18 10.38 2.23 -14.92
N GLN A 19 9.86 2.80 -13.83
CA GLN A 19 10.55 3.88 -13.12
C GLN A 19 11.80 3.40 -12.38
N ILE A 20 11.78 2.19 -11.82
CA ILE A 20 12.97 1.56 -11.24
C ILE A 20 14.02 1.35 -12.33
N GLU A 21 13.63 0.77 -13.47
CA GLU A 21 14.51 0.57 -14.63
C GLU A 21 15.12 1.88 -15.12
N ASP A 22 14.33 2.95 -15.22
CA ASP A 22 14.79 4.26 -15.69
C ASP A 22 15.83 4.90 -14.75
N VAL A 23 15.75 4.62 -13.45
CA VAL A 23 16.71 5.11 -12.46
C VAL A 23 17.96 4.24 -12.39
N MET A 24 17.81 2.92 -12.43
CA MET A 24 18.92 1.97 -12.33
C MET A 24 19.71 1.82 -13.64
N GLY A 25 19.09 2.09 -14.78
CA GLY A 25 19.69 2.01 -16.10
C GLY A 25 19.81 0.59 -16.66
N ALA A 26 20.52 0.46 -17.78
CA ALA A 26 20.51 -0.73 -18.65
C ALA A 26 21.06 -2.03 -18.03
N ASN A 27 21.74 -1.96 -16.88
CA ASN A 27 22.33 -3.13 -16.21
C ASN A 27 21.52 -3.59 -14.99
N ALA A 28 20.32 -3.03 -14.79
CA ALA A 28 19.46 -3.40 -13.68
C ALA A 28 18.99 -4.86 -13.79
N ASP A 29 19.09 -5.61 -12.71
CA ASP A 29 18.59 -6.98 -12.63
C ASP A 29 17.05 -7.00 -12.77
N PRO A 30 16.48 -7.68 -13.78
CA PRO A 30 15.03 -7.79 -13.94
C PRO A 30 14.32 -8.43 -12.74
N GLU A 31 14.96 -9.37 -12.05
CA GLU A 31 14.36 -10.03 -10.88
C GLU A 31 14.24 -9.05 -9.70
N PHE A 32 15.28 -8.25 -9.47
CA PHE A 32 15.22 -7.13 -8.53
C PHE A 32 14.09 -6.16 -8.89
N ILE A 33 14.02 -5.67 -10.14
CA ILE A 33 12.99 -4.72 -10.59
C ILE A 33 11.58 -5.25 -10.30
N PHE A 34 11.32 -6.51 -10.67
CA PHE A 34 10.03 -7.15 -10.46
C PHE A 34 9.67 -7.24 -8.97
N ASN A 35 10.56 -7.79 -8.15
CA ASN A 35 10.27 -8.02 -6.73
C ASN A 35 10.10 -6.70 -5.97
N GLU A 36 10.86 -5.69 -6.36
CA GLU A 36 10.83 -4.38 -5.75
C GLU A 36 9.54 -3.60 -6.14
N ALA A 37 9.13 -3.64 -7.41
CA ALA A 37 7.84 -3.10 -7.84
C ALA A 37 6.66 -3.83 -7.18
N ARG A 38 6.72 -5.17 -7.09
CA ARG A 38 5.74 -6.00 -6.38
C ARG A 38 5.62 -5.59 -4.91
N LYS A 39 6.74 -5.41 -4.23
CA LYS A 39 6.78 -5.02 -2.81
C LYS A 39 6.08 -3.69 -2.56
N ILE A 40 6.34 -2.67 -3.37
CA ILE A 40 5.66 -1.37 -3.24
C ILE A 40 4.17 -1.47 -3.55
N ASN A 41 3.80 -2.21 -4.60
CA ASN A 41 2.40 -2.40 -4.96
C ASN A 41 1.61 -3.04 -3.80
N ILE A 42 2.15 -4.11 -3.19
CA ILE A 42 1.55 -4.75 -2.02
C ILE A 42 1.40 -3.77 -0.87
N ALA A 43 2.43 -2.97 -0.59
CA ALA A 43 2.40 -1.99 0.51
C ALA A 43 1.35 -0.91 0.33
N VAL A 44 1.21 -0.36 -0.88
CA VAL A 44 0.16 0.61 -1.21
C VAL A 44 -1.22 -0.04 -1.06
N GLN A 45 -1.38 -1.31 -1.46
CA GLN A 45 -2.64 -2.03 -1.26
C GLN A 45 -2.97 -2.28 0.21
N GLN A 46 -1.99 -2.70 1.03
CA GLN A 46 -2.17 -2.83 2.47
C GLN A 46 -2.57 -1.48 3.10
N LYS A 47 -1.87 -0.40 2.74
CA LYS A 47 -2.21 0.95 3.22
C LYS A 47 -3.66 1.34 2.89
N MET A 48 -4.08 1.24 1.62
CA MET A 48 -5.46 1.58 1.22
C MET A 48 -6.50 0.71 1.95
N LEU A 49 -6.20 -0.57 2.17
CA LEU A 49 -7.08 -1.47 2.90
C LEU A 49 -7.28 -1.01 4.36
N TYR A 50 -6.19 -0.76 5.09
CA TYR A 50 -6.25 -0.47 6.52
C TYR A 50 -6.60 0.98 6.84
N GLU A 51 -6.15 1.94 6.03
CA GLU A 51 -6.36 3.36 6.30
C GLU A 51 -7.62 3.94 5.64
N GLU A 52 -8.20 3.27 4.64
CA GLU A 52 -9.39 3.77 3.94
C GLU A 52 -10.58 2.81 3.99
N MET A 53 -10.43 1.57 3.50
CA MET A 53 -11.55 0.64 3.40
C MET A 53 -12.08 0.23 4.78
N ILE A 54 -11.20 -0.21 5.68
CA ILE A 54 -11.58 -0.64 7.04
C ILE A 54 -12.29 0.50 7.81
N PRO A 55 -11.76 1.74 7.88
CA PRO A 55 -12.48 2.87 8.48
C PRO A 55 -13.85 3.14 7.87
N ALA A 56 -13.97 3.06 6.55
CA ALA A 56 -15.24 3.24 5.86
C ALA A 56 -16.25 2.13 6.18
N SER A 57 -15.80 0.89 6.40
CA SER A 57 -16.66 -0.25 6.69
C SER A 57 -17.10 -0.34 8.16
N PHE A 58 -16.26 0.07 9.11
CA PHE A 58 -16.49 -0.18 10.55
C PHE A 58 -16.73 1.09 11.38
N GLY A 59 -16.37 2.28 10.87
CA GLY A 59 -16.61 3.54 11.55
C GLY A 59 -16.10 3.55 13.00
N GLU A 60 -16.97 3.96 13.92
CA GLU A 60 -16.63 4.07 15.35
C GLU A 60 -16.39 2.71 16.04
N SER A 61 -16.79 1.61 15.41
CA SER A 61 -16.56 0.26 15.94
C SER A 61 -15.06 -0.05 16.08
N LEU A 62 -14.20 0.59 15.28
CA LEU A 62 -12.74 0.47 15.41
C LEU A 62 -12.25 1.02 16.76
N LEU A 63 -12.81 2.16 17.19
CA LEU A 63 -12.44 2.76 18.48
C LEU A 63 -12.81 1.84 19.64
N LYS A 64 -13.97 1.18 19.54
CA LYS A 64 -14.44 0.21 20.56
C LYS A 64 -13.60 -1.08 20.57
N PHE A 65 -13.19 -1.55 19.40
CA PHE A 65 -12.47 -2.81 19.25
C PHE A 65 -10.99 -2.72 19.69
N ASP A 66 -10.26 -1.70 19.23
CA ASP A 66 -8.81 -1.60 19.48
C ASP A 66 -8.28 -0.15 19.63
N GLY A 67 -9.16 0.79 19.95
CA GLY A 67 -8.80 2.21 20.06
C GLY A 67 -8.47 2.87 18.72
N GLY A 68 -8.78 2.23 17.58
CA GLY A 68 -8.48 2.73 16.25
C GLY A 68 -7.06 2.42 15.75
N SER A 69 -6.34 1.54 16.45
CA SER A 69 -4.96 1.17 16.09
C SER A 69 -4.89 0.35 14.80
N LEU A 70 -5.96 -0.37 14.42
CA LEU A 70 -6.02 -1.08 13.15
C LEU A 70 -5.82 -0.14 11.95
N ALA A 71 -6.45 1.04 12.01
CA ALA A 71 -6.51 1.99 10.91
C ALA A 71 -5.50 3.14 11.01
N SER A 72 -4.68 3.14 12.06
CA SER A 72 -3.67 4.16 12.29
C SER A 72 -2.28 3.55 12.13
N PRO A 73 -1.38 4.20 11.37
CA PRO A 73 0.02 3.79 11.33
C PRO A 73 0.66 3.87 12.72
N SER A 74 1.41 2.83 13.10
CA SER A 74 2.23 2.83 14.31
C SER A 74 3.65 3.31 14.00
N ASP A 75 4.23 4.14 14.86
CA ASP A 75 5.66 4.46 14.82
C ASP A 75 6.52 3.36 15.51
N GLU A 76 5.88 2.44 16.24
CA GLU A 76 6.51 1.32 16.94
C GLU A 76 6.33 0.00 16.17
N PRO A 77 7.26 -0.97 16.29
CA PRO A 77 7.13 -2.28 15.66
C PRO A 77 5.81 -2.96 16.03
N ILE A 78 4.98 -3.22 15.02
CA ILE A 78 3.67 -3.88 15.20
C ILE A 78 3.77 -5.41 15.11
N TYR A 79 4.86 -5.93 14.55
CA TYR A 79 5.04 -7.35 14.34
C TYR A 79 5.22 -8.06 15.69
N GLN A 80 4.26 -8.94 16.00
CA GLN A 80 4.30 -9.80 17.17
C GLN A 80 4.71 -11.19 16.71
N ASP A 81 5.97 -11.55 16.94
CA ASP A 81 6.47 -12.89 16.66
C ASP A 81 5.89 -13.88 17.66
N GLU A 82 4.73 -14.44 17.34
CA GLU A 82 4.07 -15.43 18.19
C GLU A 82 4.67 -16.85 18.08
N ASN A 83 5.86 -17.04 17.48
CA ASN A 83 6.46 -18.37 17.23
C ASN A 83 5.46 -19.33 16.52
N ARG A 84 4.66 -18.83 15.58
CA ARG A 84 3.80 -19.69 14.76
C ARG A 84 4.60 -20.23 13.59
N GLU A 85 4.87 -21.54 13.61
CA GLU A 85 5.63 -22.24 12.55
C GLU A 85 5.03 -22.07 11.14
N ASP A 86 3.76 -21.66 11.02
CA ASP A 86 3.01 -21.57 9.76
C ASP A 86 2.44 -20.17 9.44
N GLY A 87 2.83 -19.12 10.17
CA GLY A 87 2.48 -17.73 9.87
C GLY A 87 1.00 -17.35 10.13
N PRO A 88 0.55 -16.16 9.67
CA PRO A 88 -0.82 -15.71 9.85
C PRO A 88 -1.80 -16.58 9.05
N LYS A 89 -2.75 -17.19 9.74
CA LYS A 89 -3.83 -17.99 9.11
C LYS A 89 -5.08 -17.15 8.91
N VAL A 90 -5.89 -17.58 7.96
CA VAL A 90 -7.23 -17.01 7.77
C VAL A 90 -8.26 -17.89 8.47
N PHE A 91 -9.11 -17.28 9.31
CA PHE A 91 -10.19 -17.97 10.02
C PHE A 91 -11.22 -18.54 9.04
N ASN A 92 -11.73 -19.73 9.34
CA ASN A 92 -12.68 -20.41 8.47
C ASN A 92 -14.01 -19.63 8.39
N GLU A 93 -14.47 -19.10 9.52
CA GLU A 93 -15.64 -18.22 9.62
C GLU A 93 -15.48 -16.91 8.85
N PHE A 94 -14.25 -16.39 8.72
CA PHE A 94 -13.98 -15.17 7.96
C PHE A 94 -14.23 -15.40 6.47
N VAL A 95 -13.61 -16.43 5.88
CA VAL A 95 -13.73 -16.73 4.44
C VAL A 95 -15.07 -17.34 4.04
N THR A 96 -15.72 -18.03 4.98
CA THR A 96 -16.94 -18.80 4.70
C THR A 96 -18.21 -18.00 4.95
N ALA A 97 -18.18 -17.06 5.90
CA ALA A 97 -19.37 -16.32 6.30
C ALA A 97 -19.13 -14.81 6.40
N ALA A 98 -18.27 -14.35 7.32
CA ALA A 98 -18.24 -12.94 7.71
C ALA A 98 -17.83 -12.02 6.55
N PHE A 99 -16.77 -12.34 5.81
CA PHE A 99 -16.32 -11.52 4.69
C PHE A 99 -17.23 -11.63 3.43
N ARG A 100 -18.24 -12.51 3.47
CA ARG A 100 -19.24 -12.67 2.40
C ARG A 100 -20.49 -11.81 2.58
N ILE A 101 -20.57 -11.02 3.65
CA ILE A 101 -21.68 -10.09 3.85
C ILE A 101 -21.77 -9.08 2.70
N ALA A 102 -20.62 -8.68 2.14
CA ALA A 102 -20.52 -7.81 0.97
C ALA A 102 -21.23 -8.35 -0.30
N HIS A 103 -21.63 -9.64 -0.33
CA HIS A 103 -22.50 -10.15 -1.39
C HIS A 103 -23.91 -9.54 -1.35
N SER A 104 -24.41 -9.16 -0.17
CA SER A 104 -25.71 -8.47 -0.02
C SER A 104 -25.65 -7.01 -0.48
N GLU A 105 -24.45 -6.42 -0.53
CA GLU A 105 -24.23 -5.04 -0.94
C GLU A 105 -24.16 -4.89 -2.47
N GLN A 106 -24.13 -5.98 -3.22
CA GLN A 106 -24.01 -5.94 -4.68
C GLN A 106 -25.32 -5.44 -5.32
N PRO A 107 -25.28 -4.38 -6.13
CA PRO A 107 -26.46 -3.90 -6.85
C PRO A 107 -26.75 -4.74 -8.10
N ASP A 108 -27.94 -4.57 -8.68
CA ASP A 108 -28.36 -5.26 -9.92
C ASP A 108 -27.66 -4.76 -11.19
N HIS A 109 -26.79 -3.76 -11.11
CA HIS A 109 -26.21 -3.12 -12.29
C HIS A 109 -24.72 -2.84 -12.14
N VAL A 110 -24.01 -2.90 -13.27
CA VAL A 110 -22.67 -2.35 -13.45
C VAL A 110 -22.77 -1.10 -14.32
N VAL A 111 -21.94 -0.09 -14.03
CA VAL A 111 -22.06 1.23 -14.65
C VAL A 111 -20.72 1.76 -15.15
N ALA A 112 -20.79 2.66 -16.13
CA ALA A 112 -19.71 3.55 -16.51
C ALA A 112 -20.19 5.00 -16.45
N ALA A 113 -19.24 5.93 -16.28
CA ALA A 113 -19.54 7.35 -16.17
C ALA A 113 -18.57 8.24 -16.97
N ASP A 114 -19.08 9.40 -17.39
CA ASP A 114 -18.28 10.45 -18.03
C ASP A 114 -17.33 11.14 -17.03
N SER A 115 -16.55 12.11 -17.51
CA SER A 115 -15.60 12.88 -16.70
C SER A 115 -16.27 13.79 -15.66
N SER A 116 -17.59 14.00 -15.76
CA SER A 116 -18.41 14.72 -14.78
C SER A 116 -19.12 13.77 -13.81
N TYR A 117 -18.77 12.48 -13.83
CA TYR A 117 -19.38 11.42 -13.01
C TYR A 117 -20.88 11.19 -13.30
N ASN A 118 -21.38 11.62 -14.46
CA ASN A 118 -22.72 11.23 -14.90
C ASN A 118 -22.68 9.82 -15.45
N ILE A 119 -23.62 8.98 -15.03
CA ILE A 119 -23.75 7.61 -15.53
C ILE A 119 -24.11 7.64 -17.02
N THR A 120 -23.23 7.10 -17.86
CA THR A 120 -23.39 7.03 -19.32
C THR A 120 -23.85 5.64 -19.78
N GLN A 121 -23.45 4.61 -19.05
CA GLN A 121 -23.85 3.22 -19.28
C GLN A 121 -24.33 2.59 -17.99
N LYS A 122 -25.36 1.76 -18.10
CA LYS A 122 -25.90 0.95 -17.01
C LYS A 122 -26.37 -0.38 -17.57
N LEU A 123 -25.66 -1.45 -17.22
CA LEU A 123 -25.93 -2.80 -17.69
C LEU A 123 -26.34 -3.69 -16.52
N ASP A 124 -27.22 -4.65 -16.78
CA ASP A 124 -27.65 -5.63 -15.77
C ASP A 124 -26.48 -6.53 -15.36
N LEU A 125 -26.21 -6.62 -14.05
CA LEU A 125 -25.12 -7.45 -13.52
C LEU A 125 -25.31 -8.93 -13.89
N LYS A 126 -26.55 -9.42 -13.91
CA LYS A 126 -26.90 -10.80 -14.27
C LYS A 126 -26.37 -11.26 -15.64
N ASP A 127 -26.21 -10.32 -16.57
CA ASP A 127 -25.77 -10.58 -17.94
C ASP A 127 -24.29 -10.20 -18.15
N ASN A 128 -23.62 -9.69 -17.10
CA ASN A 128 -22.24 -9.18 -17.15
C ASN A 128 -21.27 -9.93 -16.22
N PHE A 129 -21.68 -11.08 -15.68
CA PHE A 129 -20.74 -11.99 -15.01
C PHE A 129 -19.77 -12.60 -16.02
N PHE A 130 -18.47 -12.57 -15.71
CA PHE A 130 -17.39 -12.98 -16.61
C PHE A 130 -17.34 -12.23 -17.96
N ASP A 131 -17.99 -11.08 -18.05
CA ASP A 131 -17.98 -10.25 -19.25
C ASP A 131 -17.15 -8.96 -19.03
N PRO A 132 -15.99 -8.80 -19.71
CA PRO A 132 -15.21 -7.58 -19.66
C PRO A 132 -15.71 -6.49 -20.62
N HIS A 133 -16.78 -6.72 -21.40
CA HIS A 133 -17.19 -5.87 -22.53
C HIS A 133 -17.41 -4.40 -22.17
N LEU A 134 -18.08 -4.10 -21.06
CA LEU A 134 -18.28 -2.72 -20.61
C LEU A 134 -16.93 -1.99 -20.46
N MET A 135 -15.94 -2.66 -19.86
CA MET A 135 -14.61 -2.08 -19.67
C MET A 135 -13.82 -1.99 -20.98
N MET A 136 -14.03 -2.90 -21.93
CA MET A 136 -13.38 -2.83 -23.25
C MET A 136 -13.90 -1.69 -24.11
N ILE A 137 -15.20 -1.37 -24.01
CA ILE A 137 -15.82 -0.30 -24.80
C ILE A 137 -15.62 1.07 -24.13
N GLU A 138 -15.98 1.19 -22.86
CA GLU A 138 -15.98 2.49 -22.15
C GLU A 138 -14.61 2.83 -21.57
N GLY A 139 -13.72 1.85 -21.44
CA GLY A 139 -12.42 2.00 -20.83
C GLY A 139 -12.45 1.91 -19.29
N PRO A 140 -11.30 1.63 -18.66
CA PRO A 140 -11.21 1.42 -17.21
C PRO A 140 -11.49 2.69 -16.40
N GLY A 141 -11.12 3.87 -16.91
CA GLY A 141 -11.40 5.15 -16.26
C GLY A 141 -12.90 5.41 -16.11
N ALA A 142 -13.69 5.20 -17.18
CA ALA A 142 -15.14 5.39 -17.14
C ALA A 142 -15.84 4.41 -16.19
N VAL A 143 -15.43 3.14 -16.18
CA VAL A 143 -15.96 2.14 -15.24
C VAL A 143 -15.58 2.48 -13.80
N CYS A 144 -14.36 2.99 -13.57
CA CYS A 144 -13.92 3.42 -12.24
C CYS A 144 -14.73 4.62 -11.72
N ARG A 145 -14.98 5.63 -12.57
CA ARG A 145 -15.87 6.75 -12.24
C ARG A 145 -17.29 6.29 -11.97
N GLY A 146 -17.81 5.35 -12.77
CA GLY A 146 -19.11 4.73 -12.56
C GLY A 146 -19.21 4.08 -11.18
N ALA A 147 -18.19 3.32 -10.78
CA ALA A 147 -18.13 2.70 -9.46
C ALA A 147 -18.09 3.70 -8.30
N ALA A 148 -17.38 4.81 -8.48
CA ALA A 148 -17.31 5.88 -7.47
C ALA A 148 -18.58 6.75 -7.39
N ALA A 149 -19.40 6.75 -8.44
CA ALA A 149 -20.67 7.48 -8.53
C ALA A 149 -21.89 6.64 -8.12
N PHE A 150 -21.82 5.32 -8.29
CA PHE A 150 -22.96 4.42 -8.10
C PHE A 150 -22.93 3.75 -6.72
N GLN A 151 -24.02 3.91 -5.97
CA GLN A 151 -24.12 3.41 -4.60
C GLN A 151 -24.31 1.89 -4.57
N SER A 152 -23.66 1.23 -3.61
CA SER A 152 -23.94 -0.14 -3.21
C SER A 152 -25.28 -0.25 -2.49
N LEU A 153 -25.79 -1.47 -2.36
CA LEU A 153 -26.88 -1.77 -1.44
C LEU A 153 -26.37 -1.75 0.00
N SER A 154 -27.26 -1.50 0.95
CA SER A 154 -26.95 -1.70 2.37
C SER A 154 -26.86 -3.19 2.67
N ALA A 155 -25.85 -3.60 3.44
CA ALA A 155 -25.72 -4.99 3.87
C ALA A 155 -26.97 -5.46 4.61
N GLY A 156 -27.32 -6.74 4.46
CA GLY A 156 -28.45 -7.31 5.19
C GLY A 156 -29.10 -8.50 4.47
N PRO A 157 -30.32 -8.88 4.87
CA PRO A 157 -30.96 -10.10 4.38
C PRO A 157 -31.59 -9.94 2.99
N SER A 158 -31.50 -8.75 2.37
CA SER A 158 -32.02 -8.47 1.04
C SER A 158 -30.89 -8.41 0.03
N PHE A 159 -31.06 -9.11 -1.09
CA PHE A 159 -30.05 -9.24 -2.14
C PHE A 159 -30.65 -8.78 -3.48
N ALA A 160 -29.81 -8.22 -4.34
CA ALA A 160 -30.16 -7.96 -5.74
C ALA A 160 -30.55 -9.26 -6.46
N ASP A 161 -31.51 -9.19 -7.38
CA ASP A 161 -32.00 -10.36 -8.12
C ASP A 161 -30.89 -11.04 -8.93
N SER A 162 -29.95 -10.23 -9.44
CA SER A 162 -28.78 -10.65 -10.20
C SER A 162 -27.90 -11.65 -9.41
N VAL A 163 -27.82 -11.54 -8.09
CA VAL A 163 -27.02 -12.45 -7.24
C VAL A 163 -27.87 -13.48 -6.51
N ALA A 164 -29.14 -13.18 -6.21
CA ALA A 164 -30.03 -14.09 -5.50
C ALA A 164 -30.67 -15.15 -6.40
N ASN A 165 -30.97 -14.84 -7.67
CA ASN A 165 -31.72 -15.75 -8.56
C ASN A 165 -31.05 -15.98 -9.92
N GLN A 166 -30.16 -15.08 -10.34
CA GLN A 166 -29.60 -15.08 -11.68
C GLN A 166 -28.06 -15.14 -11.70
N LEU A 167 -27.44 -15.57 -10.59
CA LEU A 167 -25.99 -15.66 -10.49
C LEU A 167 -25.46 -16.62 -11.55
N LEU A 168 -24.50 -16.16 -12.36
CA LEU A 168 -23.84 -16.95 -13.42
C LEU A 168 -24.83 -17.68 -14.35
N LYS A 169 -26.01 -17.09 -14.60
CA LYS A 169 -27.04 -17.66 -15.46
C LYS A 169 -26.49 -17.83 -16.88
N PRO A 170 -26.44 -19.06 -17.45
CA PRO A 170 -26.13 -19.24 -18.85
C PRO A 170 -27.15 -18.50 -19.72
N HIS A 171 -26.74 -17.90 -20.84
CA HIS A 171 -27.66 -17.17 -21.74
C HIS A 171 -28.84 -18.02 -22.27
N THR A 172 -28.71 -19.35 -22.24
CA THR A 172 -29.74 -20.31 -22.67
C THR A 172 -30.70 -20.73 -21.55
N ALA A 173 -30.45 -20.33 -20.30
CA ALA A 173 -31.21 -20.76 -19.13
C ALA A 173 -32.18 -19.67 -18.65
N PHE A 174 -33.30 -20.10 -18.06
CA PHE A 174 -34.30 -19.19 -17.48
C PHE A 174 -33.97 -18.75 -16.04
N PHE A 175 -33.10 -19.48 -15.34
CA PHE A 175 -32.68 -19.18 -13.97
C PHE A 175 -31.18 -19.42 -13.79
N GLY A 176 -30.56 -18.69 -12.87
CA GLY A 176 -29.17 -18.86 -12.48
C GLY A 176 -29.05 -19.60 -11.16
N GLN A 177 -27.92 -19.40 -10.49
CA GLN A 177 -27.70 -19.89 -9.14
C GLN A 177 -28.14 -18.83 -8.11
N ASP A 178 -28.25 -19.27 -6.85
CA ASP A 178 -28.55 -18.42 -5.70
C ASP A 178 -27.31 -18.30 -4.82
N LEU A 179 -26.68 -17.12 -4.82
CA LEU A 179 -25.47 -16.86 -4.04
C LEU A 179 -25.71 -16.95 -2.54
N PHE A 180 -26.89 -16.54 -2.07
CA PHE A 180 -27.26 -16.58 -0.66
C PHE A 180 -27.39 -18.04 -0.20
N ALA A 181 -28.11 -18.87 -0.96
CA ALA A 181 -28.23 -20.30 -0.69
C ALA A 181 -26.87 -21.02 -0.73
N ILE A 182 -26.00 -20.65 -1.68
CA ILE A 182 -24.62 -21.18 -1.75
C ILE A 182 -23.83 -20.85 -0.49
N ASN A 183 -23.91 -19.63 0.03
CA ASN A 183 -23.18 -19.24 1.24
C ASN A 183 -23.68 -20.00 2.48
N ILE A 184 -24.99 -20.23 2.61
CA ILE A 184 -25.55 -21.08 3.66
C ILE A 184 -25.03 -22.51 3.54
N ALA A 185 -25.14 -23.11 2.35
CA ALA A 185 -24.67 -24.47 2.11
C ALA A 185 -23.17 -24.61 2.38
N ARG A 186 -22.36 -23.60 2.00
CA ARG A 186 -20.92 -23.57 2.24
C ARG A 186 -20.58 -23.49 3.74
N GLY A 187 -21.32 -22.71 4.52
CA GLY A 187 -21.17 -22.67 5.97
C GLY A 187 -21.33 -24.05 6.61
N ARG A 188 -22.34 -24.80 6.16
CA ARG A 188 -22.61 -26.17 6.64
C ARG A 188 -21.54 -27.18 6.18
N ASP A 189 -21.12 -27.09 4.92
CA ASP A 189 -20.03 -27.89 4.34
C ASP A 189 -18.73 -27.73 5.13
N HIS A 190 -18.43 -26.50 5.54
CA HIS A 190 -17.24 -26.17 6.33
C HIS A 190 -17.38 -26.43 7.84
N GLY A 191 -18.53 -26.94 8.30
CA GLY A 191 -18.78 -27.21 9.73
C GLY A 191 -18.77 -25.96 10.60
N ILE A 192 -19.16 -24.80 10.06
CA ILE A 192 -19.22 -23.54 10.82
C ILE A 192 -20.30 -23.65 11.90
N ALA A 193 -19.95 -23.26 13.13
CA ALA A 193 -20.89 -23.30 14.25
C ALA A 193 -22.08 -22.33 14.03
N GLY A 194 -23.20 -22.62 14.69
CA GLY A 194 -24.38 -21.77 14.65
C GLY A 194 -24.11 -20.36 15.18
N TYR A 195 -24.87 -19.38 14.68
CA TYR A 195 -24.76 -17.96 15.02
C TYR A 195 -24.67 -17.71 16.54
N LYS A 196 -25.53 -18.37 17.32
CA LYS A 196 -25.59 -18.19 18.78
C LYS A 196 -24.27 -18.52 19.48
N ALA A 197 -23.52 -19.52 18.99
CA ALA A 197 -22.23 -19.90 19.57
C ALA A 197 -21.20 -18.77 19.45
N TYR A 198 -21.19 -18.06 18.32
CA TYR A 198 -20.31 -16.91 18.10
C TYR A 198 -20.72 -15.71 18.96
N VAL A 199 -22.02 -15.44 19.09
CA VAL A 199 -22.51 -14.39 20.00
C VAL A 199 -22.07 -14.64 21.44
N ASP A 200 -22.19 -15.89 21.91
CA ASP A 200 -21.79 -16.26 23.27
C ASP A 200 -20.27 -16.14 23.46
N LEU A 201 -19.50 -16.59 22.47
CA LEU A 201 -18.04 -16.46 22.46
C LEU A 201 -17.61 -14.99 22.52
N PHE A 202 -18.18 -14.14 21.66
CA PHE A 202 -17.73 -12.76 21.51
C PHE A 202 -18.21 -11.82 22.60
N LYS A 203 -19.32 -12.13 23.27
CA LYS A 203 -19.72 -11.41 24.49
C LYS A 203 -18.83 -11.73 25.70
N ALA A 204 -18.21 -12.91 25.71
CA ALA A 204 -17.23 -13.29 26.73
C ALA A 204 -15.80 -12.84 26.38
N ASP A 205 -15.56 -12.43 25.14
CA ASP A 205 -14.27 -11.99 24.64
C ASP A 205 -14.02 -10.51 24.96
N PRO A 206 -12.94 -10.14 25.67
CA PRO A 206 -12.70 -8.75 26.06
C PRO A 206 -12.52 -7.76 24.89
N GLU A 207 -12.02 -8.21 23.73
CA GLU A 207 -11.83 -7.34 22.56
C GLU A 207 -13.15 -7.07 21.85
N CYS A 208 -14.05 -8.06 21.81
CA CYS A 208 -15.30 -7.96 21.07
C CYS A 208 -16.51 -7.58 21.92
N ALA A 209 -16.47 -7.74 23.24
CA ALA A 209 -17.59 -7.43 24.12
C ALA A 209 -18.07 -5.99 23.97
N ALA A 210 -17.13 -5.05 23.78
CA ALA A 210 -17.42 -3.62 23.57
C ALA A 210 -18.30 -3.35 22.32
N LEU A 211 -18.25 -4.23 21.31
CA LEU A 211 -19.11 -4.10 20.12
C LEU A 211 -20.58 -4.37 20.44
N TYR A 212 -20.89 -5.11 21.52
CA TYR A 212 -22.25 -5.46 21.90
C TYR A 212 -22.89 -4.48 22.90
N GLU A 213 -22.13 -3.57 23.51
CA GLU A 213 -22.61 -2.69 24.60
C GLU A 213 -23.78 -1.79 24.15
N ASP A 214 -23.68 -1.20 22.95
CA ASP A 214 -24.69 -0.30 22.37
C ASP A 214 -25.44 -0.93 21.19
N TRP A 215 -25.33 -2.26 21.02
CA TRP A 215 -25.95 -2.92 19.89
C TRP A 215 -27.47 -2.95 20.01
N ARG A 216 -28.16 -2.50 18.94
CA ARG A 216 -29.62 -2.38 18.89
C ARG A 216 -30.37 -3.72 18.75
N GLY A 217 -29.63 -4.82 18.62
CA GLY A 217 -30.19 -6.17 18.53
C GLY A 217 -30.47 -6.61 17.09
N MET A 218 -31.41 -7.54 16.92
CA MET A 218 -31.73 -8.13 15.62
C MET A 218 -32.79 -7.31 14.88
N MET A 219 -32.76 -7.37 13.55
CA MET A 219 -33.78 -6.77 12.69
C MET A 219 -35.20 -7.31 13.00
N PRO A 220 -36.27 -6.54 12.74
CA PRO A 220 -37.64 -6.89 13.17
C PRO A 220 -38.18 -8.27 12.73
N ASN A 221 -37.69 -8.79 11.61
CA ASN A 221 -38.09 -10.09 11.04
C ASN A 221 -37.37 -11.30 11.67
N TRP A 222 -36.43 -11.11 12.60
CA TRP A 222 -35.65 -12.19 13.24
C TRP A 222 -36.50 -13.31 13.84
N ARG A 223 -37.46 -12.97 14.70
CA ARG A 223 -38.33 -13.97 15.36
C ARG A 223 -39.16 -14.76 14.36
N LYS A 224 -39.62 -14.11 13.28
CA LYS A 224 -40.37 -14.77 12.21
C LYS A 224 -39.47 -15.73 11.43
N LEU A 225 -38.24 -15.32 11.11
CA LEU A 225 -37.25 -16.14 10.43
C LEU A 225 -36.95 -17.43 11.22
N ILE A 226 -36.59 -17.32 12.50
CA ILE A 226 -36.29 -18.49 13.35
C ILE A 226 -37.50 -19.44 13.41
N LYS A 227 -38.70 -18.89 13.60
CA LYS A 227 -39.92 -19.70 13.66
C LYS A 227 -40.20 -20.48 12.38
N GLN A 228 -40.05 -19.82 11.23
CA GLN A 228 -40.45 -20.38 9.94
C GLN A 228 -39.37 -21.27 9.33
N GLN A 229 -38.10 -20.86 9.43
CA GLN A 229 -36.99 -21.52 8.71
C GLN A 229 -36.15 -22.43 9.61
N TYR A 230 -36.09 -22.14 10.91
CA TYR A 230 -35.26 -22.87 11.88
C TYR A 230 -36.08 -23.57 12.97
N ARG A 231 -37.38 -23.82 12.75
CA ARG A 231 -38.26 -24.59 13.66
C ARG A 231 -38.26 -24.07 15.11
N ASN A 232 -38.18 -22.75 15.31
CA ASN A 232 -38.04 -22.08 16.61
C ASN A 232 -36.72 -22.35 17.36
N LYS A 233 -35.68 -22.87 16.70
CA LYS A 233 -34.36 -23.11 17.29
C LYS A 233 -33.38 -22.05 16.85
N GLU A 234 -33.01 -21.17 17.77
CA GLU A 234 -32.09 -20.06 17.50
C GLU A 234 -30.64 -20.55 17.39
N GLU A 235 -30.33 -21.65 18.06
CA GLU A 235 -29.05 -22.37 18.02
C GLU A 235 -28.74 -22.99 16.64
N ASP A 236 -29.77 -23.29 15.85
CA ASP A 236 -29.62 -23.91 14.51
C ASP A 236 -29.40 -22.84 13.41
N VAL A 237 -29.46 -21.55 13.74
CA VAL A 237 -29.28 -20.49 12.74
C VAL A 237 -27.85 -20.47 12.23
N ASP A 238 -27.67 -20.57 10.92
CA ASP A 238 -26.36 -20.49 10.27
C ASP A 238 -25.69 -19.14 10.58
N LEU A 239 -24.39 -19.12 10.85
CA LEU A 239 -23.64 -17.90 11.17
C LEU A 239 -23.87 -16.78 10.14
N TYR A 240 -23.81 -17.11 8.85
CA TYR A 240 -24.02 -16.16 7.76
C TYR A 240 -25.40 -15.47 7.83
N VAL A 241 -26.45 -16.24 8.11
CA VAL A 241 -27.82 -15.73 8.22
C VAL A 241 -27.98 -14.87 9.47
N GLY A 242 -27.43 -15.31 10.60
CA GLY A 242 -27.45 -14.55 11.84
C GLY A 242 -26.80 -13.19 11.69
N MET A 243 -25.59 -13.13 11.15
CA MET A 243 -24.86 -11.87 10.93
C MET A 243 -25.60 -10.89 10.01
N LEU A 244 -26.24 -11.37 8.95
CA LEU A 244 -27.03 -10.52 8.04
C LEU A 244 -28.31 -9.96 8.68
N MET A 245 -28.77 -10.56 9.78
CA MET A 245 -29.98 -10.17 10.49
C MET A 245 -29.70 -9.28 11.71
N GLU A 246 -28.43 -8.98 12.00
CA GLU A 246 -28.05 -8.03 13.04
C GLU A 246 -28.34 -6.60 12.58
N GLU A 247 -28.88 -5.75 13.46
CA GLU A 247 -28.83 -4.30 13.22
C GLU A 247 -27.37 -3.86 13.17
N HIS A 248 -27.05 -2.99 12.20
CA HIS A 248 -25.69 -2.47 12.05
C HIS A 248 -25.29 -1.63 13.26
N LEU A 249 -24.00 -1.70 13.59
CA LEU A 249 -23.36 -0.76 14.51
C LEU A 249 -23.37 0.64 13.90
N GLU A 250 -23.37 1.66 14.76
CA GLU A 250 -23.40 3.05 14.32
C GLU A 250 -22.18 3.38 13.45
N GLY A 251 -22.45 3.89 12.24
CA GLY A 251 -21.40 4.21 11.26
C GLY A 251 -20.68 3.00 10.65
N ALA A 252 -21.17 1.78 10.86
CA ALA A 252 -20.62 0.56 10.27
C ALA A 252 -21.59 -0.08 9.26
N SER A 253 -21.05 -0.95 8.41
CA SER A 253 -21.83 -1.72 7.43
C SER A 253 -22.30 -3.07 7.97
N THR A 254 -21.95 -3.44 9.21
CA THR A 254 -22.32 -4.74 9.80
C THR A 254 -22.65 -4.63 11.29
N GLY A 255 -23.26 -5.69 11.82
CA GLY A 255 -23.47 -5.88 13.26
C GLY A 255 -22.21 -6.35 14.00
N PRO A 256 -22.32 -6.56 15.33
CA PRO A 256 -21.19 -6.88 16.20
C PRO A 256 -20.53 -8.22 15.91
N THR A 257 -21.30 -9.25 15.52
CA THR A 257 -20.73 -10.59 15.29
C THR A 257 -19.83 -10.58 14.06
N ALA A 258 -20.35 -10.02 12.96
CA ALA A 258 -19.60 -9.85 11.73
C ALA A 258 -18.36 -8.96 11.91
N SER A 259 -18.54 -7.82 12.59
CA SER A 259 -17.45 -6.90 12.90
C SER A 259 -16.34 -7.58 13.71
N CYS A 260 -16.69 -8.34 14.75
CA CYS A 260 -15.70 -9.05 15.55
C CYS A 260 -14.86 -10.03 14.71
N VAL A 261 -15.50 -10.89 13.89
CA VAL A 261 -14.77 -11.85 13.04
C VAL A 261 -13.84 -11.12 12.06
N GLN A 262 -14.35 -10.09 11.38
CA GLN A 262 -13.60 -9.36 10.36
C GLN A 262 -12.43 -8.57 11.00
N LEU A 263 -12.67 -7.83 12.07
CA LEU A 263 -11.65 -7.02 12.74
C LEU A 263 -10.57 -7.89 13.39
N LYS A 264 -10.93 -9.04 13.98
CA LYS A 264 -9.93 -10.01 14.47
C LYS A 264 -9.05 -10.54 13.35
N GLN A 265 -9.63 -10.88 12.19
CA GLN A 265 -8.82 -11.34 11.05
C GLN A 265 -7.89 -10.24 10.55
N PHE A 266 -8.37 -9.00 10.43
CA PHE A 266 -7.54 -7.88 9.99
C PHE A 266 -6.43 -7.58 11.01
N LYS A 267 -6.74 -7.55 12.30
CA LYS A 267 -5.73 -7.36 13.36
C LYS A 267 -4.66 -8.43 13.27
N GLN A 268 -5.05 -9.71 13.15
CA GLN A 268 -4.11 -10.81 12.98
C GLN A 268 -3.24 -10.66 11.72
N SER A 269 -3.85 -10.30 10.60
CA SER A 269 -3.14 -10.13 9.33
C SER A 269 -2.18 -8.93 9.34
N LYS A 270 -2.44 -7.91 10.16
CA LYS A 270 -1.55 -6.77 10.40
C LYS A 270 -0.41 -7.12 11.36
N THR A 271 -0.72 -7.66 12.53
CA THR A 271 0.27 -7.85 13.61
C THR A 271 1.14 -9.10 13.43
N GLN A 272 0.70 -10.08 12.64
CA GLN A 272 1.45 -11.32 12.41
C GLN A 272 2.08 -11.39 11.01
N ASP A 273 1.99 -10.31 10.21
CA ASP A 273 2.72 -10.20 8.95
C ASP A 273 4.05 -9.47 9.17
N ARG A 274 5.15 -10.23 9.10
CA ARG A 274 6.51 -9.68 9.20
C ARG A 274 6.79 -8.66 8.10
N TRP A 275 6.12 -8.76 6.96
CA TRP A 275 6.30 -7.88 5.80
C TRP A 275 5.20 -6.83 5.67
N PHE A 276 4.41 -6.60 6.74
CA PHE A 276 3.42 -5.54 6.75
C PHE A 276 4.06 -4.17 6.46
N TYR A 277 3.39 -3.33 5.67
CA TYR A 277 3.98 -2.10 5.14
C TYR A 277 4.45 -1.09 6.19
N GLU A 278 3.91 -1.12 7.41
CA GLU A 278 4.34 -0.23 8.51
C GLU A 278 5.63 -0.70 9.19
N ASN A 279 6.09 -1.94 8.96
CA ASN A 279 7.31 -2.43 9.59
C ASN A 279 8.53 -1.73 8.98
N HIS A 280 9.04 -0.68 9.66
CA HIS A 280 10.13 0.17 9.17
C HIS A 280 11.38 -0.61 8.74
N ASP A 281 11.76 -1.64 9.50
CA ASP A 281 12.90 -2.52 9.22
C ASP A 281 12.78 -3.26 7.87
N PHE A 282 11.58 -3.33 7.28
CA PHE A 282 11.38 -3.93 5.97
C PHE A 282 11.87 -3.03 4.83
N TRP A 283 11.74 -1.70 4.93
CA TRP A 283 12.00 -0.80 3.79
C TRP A 283 13.48 -0.47 3.60
N ASN A 284 14.28 -0.58 4.67
CA ASN A 284 15.70 -0.21 4.71
C ASN A 284 15.99 1.23 4.22
N ASN A 285 14.97 2.08 4.07
CA ASN A 285 15.03 3.42 3.52
C ASN A 285 13.72 4.20 3.80
N ASP A 286 13.80 5.21 4.66
CA ASP A 286 12.66 6.06 5.06
C ASP A 286 11.99 6.79 3.88
N SER A 287 12.76 7.14 2.85
CA SER A 287 12.21 7.83 1.67
C SER A 287 11.23 6.97 0.87
N LYS A 288 11.36 5.64 0.92
CA LYS A 288 10.40 4.73 0.27
C LYS A 288 9.07 4.75 1.00
N PHE A 289 9.13 4.62 2.32
CA PHE A 289 7.96 4.67 3.19
C PHE A 289 7.23 6.01 3.07
N ASP A 290 7.97 7.13 3.01
CA ASP A 290 7.41 8.47 2.79
C ASP A 290 6.66 8.61 1.45
N GLN A 291 7.06 7.88 0.40
CA GLN A 291 6.28 7.87 -0.84
C GLN A 291 5.04 6.98 -0.72
N ILE A 292 5.15 5.81 -0.07
CA ILE A 292 4.00 4.92 0.17
C ILE A 292 2.90 5.64 0.95
N LYS A 293 3.26 6.44 1.95
CA LYS A 293 2.33 7.26 2.73
C LYS A 293 1.49 8.24 1.88
N LYS A 294 1.95 8.59 0.68
CA LYS A 294 1.25 9.52 -0.22
C LYS A 294 0.26 8.84 -1.15
N PHE A 295 0.23 7.51 -1.18
CA PHE A 295 -0.77 6.79 -1.96
C PHE A 295 -2.02 6.52 -1.12
N ASP A 296 -3.14 6.91 -1.68
CA ASP A 296 -4.49 6.51 -1.32
C ASP A 296 -5.20 6.02 -2.61
N VAL A 297 -6.43 5.52 -2.51
CA VAL A 297 -7.18 5.02 -3.67
C VAL A 297 -7.36 6.12 -4.72
N ALA A 298 -7.64 7.36 -4.29
CA ALA A 298 -7.81 8.51 -5.18
C ALA A 298 -6.53 8.82 -5.98
N THR A 299 -5.38 8.84 -5.30
CA THR A 299 -4.07 9.04 -5.90
C THR A 299 -3.74 7.91 -6.85
N LEU A 300 -3.97 6.65 -6.46
CA LEU A 300 -3.74 5.50 -7.33
C LEU A 300 -4.59 5.59 -8.60
N MET A 301 -5.89 5.92 -8.48
CA MET A 301 -6.80 6.14 -9.61
C MET A 301 -6.23 7.20 -10.58
N CYS A 302 -5.84 8.36 -10.07
CA CYS A 302 -5.20 9.41 -10.88
C CYS A 302 -3.87 8.98 -11.49
N TYR A 303 -3.14 8.07 -10.84
CA TYR A 303 -1.80 7.67 -11.25
C TYR A 303 -1.81 6.68 -12.42
N VAL A 304 -2.79 5.76 -12.45
CA VAL A 304 -2.77 4.62 -13.38
C VAL A 304 -3.90 4.60 -14.40
N LEU A 305 -4.96 5.38 -14.18
CA LEU A 305 -6.11 5.40 -15.09
C LEU A 305 -6.11 6.66 -15.96
N GLU A 306 -6.43 6.47 -17.23
CA GLU A 306 -6.61 7.55 -18.20
C GLU A 306 -7.94 8.30 -17.95
N ASP A 307 -8.02 9.53 -18.46
CA ASP A 307 -9.19 10.41 -18.37
C ASP A 307 -9.67 10.71 -16.94
N MET A 308 -8.78 10.64 -15.96
CA MET A 308 -9.04 11.02 -14.58
C MET A 308 -8.56 12.45 -14.33
N ASN A 309 -9.46 13.44 -14.47
CA ASN A 309 -9.17 14.84 -14.11
C ASN A 309 -9.48 15.12 -12.64
N THR A 310 -10.65 14.68 -12.18
CA THR A 310 -11.09 14.81 -10.78
C THR A 310 -11.47 13.46 -10.21
N VAL A 311 -11.28 13.29 -8.90
CA VAL A 311 -11.61 12.09 -8.13
C VAL A 311 -12.21 12.43 -6.78
N PRO A 312 -13.08 11.58 -6.19
CA PRO A 312 -13.42 11.71 -4.78
C PRO A 312 -12.20 11.38 -3.92
N ASP A 313 -11.89 12.22 -2.94
CA ASP A 313 -10.78 12.02 -2.00
C ASP A 313 -11.02 10.85 -1.02
N LEU A 314 -12.28 10.48 -0.80
CA LEU A 314 -12.71 9.35 0.01
C LEU A 314 -13.66 8.46 -0.82
N PRO A 315 -13.11 7.63 -1.73
CA PRO A 315 -13.92 6.90 -2.72
C PRO A 315 -14.82 5.82 -2.13
N PHE A 316 -14.55 5.34 -0.91
CA PHE A 316 -15.41 4.39 -0.20
C PHE A 316 -16.62 5.04 0.48
N LEU A 317 -16.69 6.38 0.53
CA LEU A 317 -17.82 7.09 1.12
C LEU A 317 -18.83 7.47 0.03
N ALA A 318 -20.12 7.31 0.31
CA ALA A 318 -21.17 7.84 -0.53
C ALA A 318 -21.27 9.38 -0.40
N GLU A 319 -21.78 10.05 -1.44
CA GLU A 319 -21.94 11.50 -1.42
C GLU A 319 -22.90 11.92 -0.29
N GLY A 320 -22.51 12.94 0.47
CA GLY A 320 -23.27 13.43 1.63
C GLY A 320 -23.16 12.56 2.89
N SER A 321 -22.55 11.38 2.83
CA SER A 321 -22.28 10.56 4.01
C SER A 321 -21.12 11.10 4.83
N LYS A 322 -21.19 10.87 6.15
CA LYS A 322 -20.17 11.27 7.12
C LYS A 322 -19.71 10.06 7.93
N ILE A 323 -18.42 9.77 7.91
CA ILE A 323 -17.80 8.70 8.70
C ILE A 323 -16.61 9.29 9.46
N LEU A 324 -16.56 9.07 10.78
CA LEU A 324 -15.49 9.58 11.65
C LEU A 324 -15.22 11.09 11.46
N GLY A 325 -16.28 11.87 11.29
CA GLY A 325 -16.14 13.33 11.09
C GLY A 325 -15.85 13.77 9.65
N LYS A 326 -15.47 12.86 8.75
CA LYS A 326 -15.05 13.15 7.38
C LYS A 326 -16.19 12.96 6.39
N THR A 327 -16.16 13.76 5.31
CA THR A 327 -17.08 13.71 4.18
C THR A 327 -16.29 13.74 2.89
N ARG A 328 -16.72 12.99 1.86
CA ARG A 328 -16.05 13.01 0.56
C ARG A 328 -16.20 14.36 -0.14
N LYS A 329 -15.20 14.72 -0.93
CA LYS A 329 -15.23 15.84 -1.88
C LYS A 329 -14.48 15.47 -3.15
N MET A 330 -14.80 16.16 -4.24
CA MET A 330 -14.03 16.03 -5.48
C MET A 330 -12.74 16.84 -5.38
N VAL A 331 -11.63 16.26 -5.82
CA VAL A 331 -10.30 16.87 -5.88
C VAL A 331 -9.68 16.67 -7.25
N GLU A 332 -8.82 17.60 -7.66
CA GLU A 332 -8.09 17.53 -8.93
C GLU A 332 -6.92 16.54 -8.84
N CYS A 333 -6.80 15.67 -9.82
CA CYS A 333 -5.68 14.72 -9.91
C CYS A 333 -4.33 15.44 -9.97
N SER A 334 -4.26 16.60 -10.61
CA SER A 334 -3.02 17.39 -10.63
C SER A 334 -2.53 17.80 -9.24
N GLU A 335 -3.43 17.99 -8.26
CA GLU A 335 -3.06 18.34 -6.89
C GLU A 335 -2.52 17.12 -6.13
N LEU A 336 -3.17 15.96 -6.25
CA LEU A 336 -2.74 14.71 -5.62
C LEU A 336 -1.35 14.30 -6.12
N LEU A 337 -1.11 14.44 -7.43
CA LEU A 337 0.11 13.99 -8.08
C LEU A 337 1.33 14.89 -7.85
N LYS A 338 1.16 16.12 -7.35
CA LYS A 338 2.28 17.08 -7.15
C LYS A 338 3.41 16.53 -6.28
N ASN A 339 3.05 15.74 -5.27
CA ASN A 339 3.98 15.29 -4.22
C ASN A 339 4.41 13.82 -4.38
N VAL A 340 3.80 13.10 -5.32
CA VAL A 340 4.15 11.72 -5.67
C VAL A 340 5.38 11.76 -6.57
N ASN A 341 6.48 11.21 -6.09
CA ASN A 341 7.72 11.09 -6.85
C ASN A 341 8.35 9.74 -6.55
N LEU A 342 7.84 8.71 -7.23
CA LEU A 342 8.37 7.36 -7.15
C LEU A 342 9.83 7.24 -7.59
N PRO A 343 10.36 8.00 -8.58
CA PRO A 343 11.79 8.03 -8.84
C PRO A 343 12.66 8.40 -7.62
N LYS A 344 12.15 9.17 -6.65
CA LYS A 344 12.88 9.43 -5.39
C LYS A 344 13.11 8.18 -4.53
N ILE A 345 12.30 7.13 -4.68
CA ILE A 345 12.46 5.86 -3.95
C ILE A 345 13.79 5.17 -4.32
N TYR A 346 14.27 5.39 -5.54
CA TYR A 346 15.47 4.77 -6.10
C TYR A 346 16.57 5.76 -6.46
N ALA A 347 16.26 7.06 -6.49
CA ALA A 347 17.29 8.08 -6.57
C ALA A 347 18.18 7.90 -5.35
N PRO A 348 19.50 7.68 -5.51
CA PRO A 348 20.39 7.54 -4.37
C PRO A 348 20.22 8.78 -3.51
N ASP A 349 19.78 8.61 -2.25
CA ASP A 349 19.70 9.72 -1.32
C ASP A 349 21.13 10.22 -1.12
N PHE A 350 21.42 11.37 -1.72
CA PHE A 350 22.73 12.01 -1.64
C PHE A 350 23.14 12.17 -0.17
N ALA A 351 22.19 12.37 0.74
CA ALA A 351 22.44 12.49 2.17
C ALA A 351 23.08 11.22 2.73
N THR A 352 22.46 10.07 2.48
CA THR A 352 22.86 8.78 3.04
C THR A 352 24.19 8.33 2.46
N TYR A 353 24.31 8.33 1.12
CA TYR A 353 25.57 7.95 0.45
C TYR A 353 26.74 8.88 0.82
N SER A 354 26.49 10.20 0.90
CA SER A 354 27.55 11.14 1.28
C SER A 354 27.86 11.14 2.78
N ASN A 355 26.89 10.81 3.64
CA ASN A 355 27.13 10.61 5.07
C ASN A 355 27.94 9.35 5.34
N ASP A 356 27.61 8.22 4.71
CA ASP A 356 28.35 6.95 4.95
C ASP A 356 29.80 7.05 4.48
N VAL A 357 30.01 7.56 3.27
CA VAL A 357 31.36 7.81 2.73
C VAL A 357 32.12 8.83 3.58
N PHE A 358 31.42 9.82 4.15
CA PHE A 358 32.02 10.83 5.01
C PHE A 358 32.36 10.30 6.40
N GLU A 359 31.48 9.56 7.06
CA GLU A 359 31.75 8.93 8.36
C GLU A 359 32.92 7.96 8.24
N ALA A 360 32.96 7.15 7.18
CA ALA A 360 34.11 6.29 6.87
C ALA A 360 35.41 7.11 6.67
N SER A 361 35.33 8.24 5.94
CA SER A 361 36.48 9.13 5.73
C SER A 361 36.95 9.83 7.01
N VAL A 362 36.02 10.25 7.88
CA VAL A 362 36.30 10.91 9.17
C VAL A 362 36.90 9.90 10.15
N ALA A 363 36.37 8.68 10.21
CA ALA A 363 36.91 7.59 11.01
C ALA A 363 38.36 7.28 10.61
N ALA A 364 38.65 7.19 9.31
CA ALA A 364 40.00 7.00 8.80
C ALA A 364 40.94 8.17 9.16
N LEU A 365 40.48 9.42 9.05
CA LEU A 365 41.26 10.62 9.40
C LEU A 365 41.59 10.72 10.90
N LYS A 366 40.63 10.34 11.77
CA LYS A 366 40.82 10.24 13.22
C LYS A 366 41.91 9.20 13.54
N LYS A 367 41.85 8.03 12.90
CA LYS A 367 42.77 6.91 13.14
C LYS A 367 44.22 7.26 12.76
N ILE A 368 44.45 8.08 11.73
CA ILE A 368 45.79 8.51 11.30
C ILE A 368 46.31 9.81 11.95
N GLY A 369 45.61 10.36 12.96
CA GLY A 369 46.06 11.53 13.72
C GLY A 369 46.19 12.82 12.89
N ALA A 370 45.37 12.99 11.85
CA ALA A 370 45.45 14.16 10.97
C ALA A 370 45.05 15.46 11.69
N LYS A 371 45.91 16.47 11.77
CA LYS A 371 45.57 17.78 12.40
C LYS A 371 44.49 18.54 11.59
N ASN A 372 43.61 19.29 12.28
CA ASN A 372 42.53 20.14 11.72
C ASN A 372 41.33 19.40 11.08
N TRP A 373 41.13 18.11 11.36
CA TRP A 373 40.02 17.33 10.81
C TRP A 373 38.65 17.81 11.32
N GLU A 374 38.51 18.19 12.59
CA GLU A 374 37.26 18.65 13.24
C GLU A 374 36.64 19.89 12.55
N LYS A 375 37.49 20.82 12.07
CA LYS A 375 37.04 22.01 11.35
C LYS A 375 36.49 21.65 9.96
N ASN A 376 37.12 20.69 9.29
CA ASN A 376 36.67 20.20 7.99
C ASN A 376 35.41 19.33 8.13
N GLU A 377 35.29 18.59 9.23
CA GLU A 377 34.12 17.77 9.53
C GLU A 377 32.86 18.64 9.66
N LYS A 378 32.90 19.64 10.55
CA LYS A 378 31.78 20.57 10.77
C LYS A 378 31.40 21.33 9.50
N GLN A 379 32.37 21.63 8.64
CA GLN A 379 32.14 22.33 7.39
C GLN A 379 31.55 21.40 6.33
N PHE A 380 31.91 20.12 6.32
CA PHE A 380 31.37 19.12 5.40
C PHE A 380 29.96 18.67 5.79
N ARG A 381 29.67 18.39 7.09
CA ARG A 381 28.31 18.05 7.59
C ARG A 381 27.28 19.10 7.18
N ARG A 382 27.57 20.38 7.43
CA ARG A 382 26.73 21.52 6.99
C ARG A 382 26.49 21.56 5.48
N HIS A 383 27.42 21.02 4.69
CA HIS A 383 27.24 20.95 3.24
C HIS A 383 26.44 19.72 2.83
N VAL A 384 26.68 18.55 3.43
CA VAL A 384 25.85 17.36 3.20
C VAL A 384 24.39 17.67 3.52
N GLU A 385 24.10 18.29 4.66
CA GLU A 385 22.76 18.75 5.04
C GLU A 385 22.17 19.70 3.99
N LYS A 386 22.94 20.70 3.54
CA LYS A 386 22.50 21.65 2.51
C LYS A 386 22.28 21.01 1.14
N TRP A 387 23.07 20.01 0.77
CA TRP A 387 23.00 19.36 -0.53
C TRP A 387 22.00 18.20 -0.57
N SER A 388 21.81 17.49 0.54
CA SER A 388 20.66 16.61 0.80
C SER A 388 19.37 17.38 0.53
N TRP A 389 19.23 18.57 1.16
CA TRP A 389 18.10 19.45 0.92
C TRP A 389 17.94 19.85 -0.56
N LEU A 390 19.01 20.14 -1.28
CA LEU A 390 18.94 20.47 -2.71
C LEU A 390 18.56 19.26 -3.58
N SER A 391 19.10 18.07 -3.31
CA SER A 391 18.80 16.84 -4.04
C SER A 391 17.35 16.38 -3.85
N GLN A 392 16.78 16.64 -2.67
CA GLN A 392 15.39 16.35 -2.35
C GLN A 392 14.42 17.35 -3.00
N ASN A 393 14.87 18.55 -3.40
CA ASN A 393 14.00 19.64 -3.84
C ASN A 393 14.20 20.10 -5.29
N VAL A 394 15.14 19.51 -6.05
CA VAL A 394 15.43 19.88 -7.44
C VAL A 394 15.13 18.70 -8.38
N ARG A 395 14.34 18.93 -9.43
CA ARG A 395 14.00 17.91 -10.45
C ARG A 395 15.26 17.44 -11.20
N THR A 396 15.49 16.13 -11.26
CA THR A 396 16.44 15.51 -12.17
C THR A 396 15.71 15.11 -13.46
N VAL A 397 16.22 15.51 -14.62
CA VAL A 397 15.67 15.16 -15.94
C VAL A 397 16.81 14.63 -16.81
N GLY A 398 16.67 13.39 -17.28
CA GLY A 398 17.42 12.81 -18.40
C GLY A 398 18.91 12.54 -18.14
N CYS A 399 19.29 11.27 -17.96
CA CYS A 399 20.68 10.83 -17.99
C CYS A 399 20.81 9.54 -18.81
N ARG A 400 21.67 9.53 -19.84
CA ARG A 400 22.25 8.30 -20.42
C ARG A 400 23.64 8.11 -19.83
N ASN A 401 23.95 6.91 -19.37
CA ASN A 401 25.28 6.54 -18.88
C ASN A 401 26.28 6.43 -20.07
N PRO A 402 27.40 7.19 -20.08
CA PRO A 402 28.42 7.06 -21.13
C PRO A 402 29.53 6.04 -20.82
N ALA A 403 29.52 5.37 -19.66
CA ALA A 403 30.54 4.39 -19.29
C ALA A 403 29.92 2.99 -19.18
N GLY A 404 30.42 2.09 -20.02
CA GLY A 404 30.09 0.67 -19.99
C GLY A 404 30.47 -0.02 -18.69
N ASP A 405 29.89 -1.21 -18.53
CA ASP A 405 30.32 -2.35 -17.69
C ASP A 405 30.91 -2.06 -16.30
N GLY A 406 30.05 -2.02 -15.29
CA GLY A 406 30.47 -2.12 -13.90
C GLY A 406 29.31 -2.02 -12.94
N SER A 407 28.55 -3.10 -12.76
CA SER A 407 27.64 -3.23 -11.61
C SER A 407 28.48 -3.33 -10.34
N LEU A 408 28.40 -2.32 -9.47
CA LEU A 408 28.97 -2.36 -8.12
C LEU A 408 28.13 -3.28 -7.24
N ASP A 409 28.71 -4.41 -6.83
CA ASP A 409 28.17 -5.30 -5.81
C ASP A 409 28.35 -4.65 -4.43
N LEU A 410 27.26 -4.53 -3.66
CA LEU A 410 27.21 -3.79 -2.39
C LEU A 410 27.46 -4.70 -1.17
N SER A 411 27.71 -5.99 -1.35
CA SER A 411 28.01 -6.93 -0.26
C SER A 411 29.41 -6.77 0.35
N ASP A 412 30.29 -5.98 -0.25
CA ASP A 412 31.69 -5.80 0.22
C ASP A 412 31.87 -4.62 1.21
N PHE A 413 30.80 -3.97 1.65
CA PHE A 413 30.85 -2.91 2.67
C PHE A 413 31.09 -3.48 4.08
N ASN A 414 32.27 -4.03 4.32
CA ASN A 414 32.75 -4.34 5.66
C ASN A 414 33.75 -3.26 6.13
N VAL A 415 33.32 -2.47 7.11
CA VAL A 415 33.98 -1.23 7.58
C VAL A 415 35.25 -1.51 8.42
N SER A 416 35.75 -2.74 8.48
CA SER A 416 36.80 -3.11 9.43
C SER A 416 38.25 -2.97 8.94
N GLU A 417 38.55 -2.68 7.67
CA GLU A 417 39.95 -2.74 7.18
C GLU A 417 40.40 -1.60 6.25
N THR A 418 40.27 -0.32 6.66
CA THR A 418 40.85 0.80 5.89
C THR A 418 42.37 0.95 6.10
N GLU A 419 43.17 -0.04 5.68
CA GLU A 419 44.65 0.00 5.75
C GLU A 419 45.37 -0.41 4.45
N SER A 420 44.66 -0.61 3.32
CA SER A 420 45.28 -0.99 2.04
C SER A 420 45.19 0.09 0.95
N CYS A 421 46.12 0.03 0.00
CA CYS A 421 46.08 0.85 -1.21
C CYS A 421 44.82 0.57 -2.06
N ASP A 422 44.25 -0.63 -1.95
CA ASP A 422 43.03 -1.04 -2.65
C ASP A 422 41.81 -0.25 -2.18
N ASN A 423 41.73 0.09 -0.89
CA ASN A 423 40.64 0.93 -0.37
C ASN A 423 40.76 2.38 -0.84
N ILE A 424 41.96 2.94 -0.90
CA ILE A 424 42.17 4.30 -1.44
C ILE A 424 41.87 4.35 -2.94
N TRP A 425 42.21 3.28 -3.64
CA TRP A 425 41.85 3.11 -5.04
C TRP A 425 40.33 3.01 -5.20
N TYR A 426 39.64 2.18 -4.40
CA TYR A 426 38.17 2.09 -4.38
C TYR A 426 37.51 3.44 -4.11
N TYR A 427 37.98 4.21 -3.12
CA TYR A 427 37.49 5.57 -2.87
C TYR A 427 37.77 6.54 -4.03
N LYS A 428 38.92 6.45 -4.69
CA LYS A 428 39.23 7.26 -5.89
C LYS A 428 38.32 6.89 -7.07
N THR A 429 38.13 5.60 -7.33
CA THR A 429 37.31 5.07 -8.41
C THR A 429 35.85 5.48 -8.21
N ASN A 430 35.35 5.38 -6.98
CA ASN A 430 34.02 5.88 -6.63
C ASN A 430 33.91 7.41 -6.73
N LEU A 431 34.94 8.18 -6.32
CA LEU A 431 34.95 9.63 -6.52
C LEU A 431 34.89 10.01 -8.02
N ILE A 432 35.57 9.24 -8.89
CA ILE A 432 35.62 9.45 -10.34
C ILE A 432 34.29 9.05 -11.00
N ALA A 433 33.74 7.87 -10.67
CA ALA A 433 32.41 7.43 -11.12
C ALA A 433 31.34 8.46 -10.73
N PHE A 434 31.45 9.02 -9.52
CA PHE A 434 30.57 10.07 -9.03
C PHE A 434 30.72 11.41 -9.77
N GLN A 435 31.96 11.84 -10.10
CA GLN A 435 32.18 13.02 -10.95
C GLN A 435 31.48 12.86 -12.31
N ASN A 436 31.56 11.67 -12.90
CA ASN A 436 30.99 11.37 -14.20
C ASN A 436 29.45 11.35 -14.17
N ASN A 437 28.85 10.84 -13.10
CA ASN A 437 27.38 10.86 -12.91
C ASN A 437 26.82 12.26 -12.61
N TYR A 438 27.61 13.18 -12.05
CA TYR A 438 27.16 14.52 -11.63
C TYR A 438 27.33 15.64 -12.67
N VAL A 439 27.79 15.35 -13.88
CA VAL A 439 27.77 16.32 -14.99
C VAL A 439 26.33 16.63 -15.44
N CYS A 440 25.33 15.94 -14.88
CA CYS A 440 23.94 15.93 -15.33
C CYS A 440 22.98 16.78 -14.48
N LEU A 441 23.37 17.99 -14.09
CA LEU A 441 22.47 18.99 -13.49
C LEU A 441 22.20 20.12 -14.50
N ASP A 442 20.94 20.57 -14.56
CA ASP A 442 20.46 21.58 -15.51
C ASP A 442 21.29 22.89 -15.47
N ASN A 443 21.37 23.55 -16.63
CA ASN A 443 22.11 24.79 -16.91
C ASN A 443 21.81 25.94 -15.94
N VAL A 444 20.70 25.87 -15.19
CA VAL A 444 20.25 26.85 -14.20
C VAL A 444 21.21 26.94 -12.98
N HIS A 445 22.03 25.90 -12.71
CA HIS A 445 22.86 25.82 -11.48
C HIS A 445 24.38 25.76 -11.74
N LYS A 446 24.88 26.42 -12.80
CA LYS A 446 26.32 26.48 -13.16
C LYS A 446 27.26 26.88 -12.00
N ARG A 447 26.85 27.81 -11.12
CA ARG A 447 27.67 28.23 -9.96
C ARG A 447 27.90 27.09 -8.96
N ASN A 448 26.92 26.23 -8.79
CA ASN A 448 26.98 25.12 -7.84
C ASN A 448 27.82 23.94 -8.36
N ILE A 449 27.79 23.71 -9.68
CA ILE A 449 28.70 22.78 -10.38
C ILE A 449 30.17 23.23 -10.23
N VAL A 450 30.45 24.52 -10.37
CA VAL A 450 31.81 25.07 -10.18
C VAL A 450 32.31 24.88 -8.75
N HIS A 451 31.43 25.04 -7.75
CA HIS A 451 31.78 24.78 -6.34
C HIS A 451 32.02 23.29 -6.07
N PHE A 452 31.22 22.40 -6.65
CA PHE A 452 31.41 20.95 -6.57
C PHE A 452 32.74 20.53 -7.21
N GLN A 453 33.05 20.98 -8.43
CA GLN A 453 34.32 20.69 -9.11
C GLN A 453 35.54 21.16 -8.33
N ARG A 454 35.47 22.33 -7.66
CA ARG A 454 36.55 22.83 -6.80
C ARG A 454 36.78 21.93 -5.59
N ARG A 455 35.73 21.30 -5.05
CA ARG A 455 35.79 20.45 -3.86
C ARG A 455 36.10 18.98 -4.16
N TYR A 456 35.64 18.45 -5.29
CA TYR A 456 36.15 17.20 -5.87
C TYR A 456 37.67 17.27 -6.03
N LYS A 457 38.19 18.39 -6.58
CA LYS A 457 39.63 18.63 -6.69
C LYS A 457 40.33 18.65 -5.32
N LEU A 458 39.66 19.08 -4.26
CA LEU A 458 40.20 19.07 -2.89
C LEU A 458 40.22 17.65 -2.30
N ALA A 459 39.12 16.91 -2.39
CA ALA A 459 39.02 15.52 -1.93
C ALA A 459 40.01 14.61 -2.66
N LYS A 460 40.12 14.73 -3.99
CA LYS A 460 41.13 14.04 -4.81
C LYS A 460 42.56 14.35 -4.35
N ARG A 461 42.85 15.61 -4.01
CA ARG A 461 44.17 16.01 -3.47
C ARG A 461 44.44 15.41 -2.09
N MET A 462 43.41 15.30 -1.24
CA MET A 462 43.53 14.68 0.08
C MET A 462 43.81 13.18 -0.04
N LEU A 463 43.03 12.45 -0.85
CA LEU A 463 43.26 11.03 -1.13
C LEU A 463 44.64 10.77 -1.74
N ASN A 464 45.11 11.62 -2.66
CA ASN A 464 46.47 11.53 -3.21
C ASN A 464 47.56 11.74 -2.15
N ARG A 465 47.33 12.59 -1.13
CA ARG A 465 48.29 12.78 -0.03
C ARG A 465 48.32 11.58 0.92
N ILE A 466 47.17 10.94 1.15
CA ILE A 466 47.06 9.73 1.97
C ILE A 466 47.72 8.56 1.24
N ALA A 467 47.43 8.37 -0.05
CA ALA A 467 48.10 7.37 -0.90
C ALA A 467 49.63 7.50 -0.86
N LYS A 468 50.14 8.74 -0.95
CA LYS A 468 51.57 9.03 -0.87
C LYS A 468 52.18 8.72 0.50
N LYS A 469 51.43 8.91 1.59
CA LYS A 469 51.89 8.56 2.94
C LYS A 469 51.93 7.05 3.17
N LEU A 470 51.05 6.30 2.51
CA LEU A 470 50.99 4.84 2.58
C LEU A 470 51.87 4.15 1.52
N ASN A 471 52.64 4.92 0.75
CA ASN A 471 53.56 4.43 -0.29
C ASN A 471 52.87 3.60 -1.39
N CYS A 472 51.61 3.94 -1.71
CA CYS A 472 50.86 3.30 -2.79
C CYS A 472 51.46 3.67 -4.17
N ASP A 473 51.62 2.69 -5.05
CA ASP A 473 52.28 2.87 -6.35
C ASP A 473 51.51 3.86 -7.24
N SER A 474 52.26 4.70 -7.98
CA SER A 474 51.74 5.80 -8.80
C SER A 474 51.12 5.35 -10.13
N LYS A 475 51.29 4.08 -10.50
CA LYS A 475 50.73 3.47 -11.72
C LYS A 475 49.29 2.94 -11.57
N TYR A 476 48.69 3.03 -10.37
CA TYR A 476 47.31 2.62 -10.05
C TYR A 476 46.38 3.81 -9.76
#